data_AF-A0A0D7X0A2-F1
#
_entry.id   AF-A0A0D7X0A2-F1
#
_cell.length_a   1.000
_cell.length_b   1.000
_cell.length_c   1.000
_cell.angle_alpha   90.00
_cell.angle_beta   90.00
_cell.angle_gamma   90.00
#
_symmetry.space_group_name_H-M   'P 1'
#
loop_
_entity.id
_entity.type
_entity.pdbx_description
1 polymer ?
#
loop_
_entity_poly.entity_id
_entity_poly.type
_entity_poly.pdbx_seq_one_letter_code
_entity_poly.pdbx_strand_id
1 'polypeptide(L)'
;MDDSKKDASLSYAQYRDLFMDMSEKLQLAPFNFLESTQGNNIVAIEKDWSFGARSMLTRDGKPTDEETQERIIYKKKDDTLLLIDLIYLKDTLSNDLVFWPTHETEAYKKEAVLQSFDEAMLTYKNVIVKITLISKRQKADLHDMQSVLKSVTTFMKKY
;
A
#
# COMPACT_ATOMS: atom_id res chain seq x y z
N MET A 1 2.84 32.68 2.07
CA MET A 1 2.40 31.35 2.56
C MET A 1 3.68 30.59 2.85
N ASP A 2 3.81 30.12 4.08
CA ASP A 2 5.06 29.60 4.64
C ASP A 2 5.31 28.17 4.14
N ASP A 3 6.36 28.01 3.34
CA ASP A 3 6.66 26.85 2.50
C ASP A 3 7.79 25.99 3.11
N SER A 4 7.93 25.97 4.43
CA SER A 4 9.14 25.44 5.10
C SER A 4 8.91 24.45 6.24
N LYS A 5 8.06 23.46 6.02
CA LYS A 5 8.31 22.12 6.56
C LYS A 5 8.08 21.10 5.45
N LYS A 6 9.10 20.87 4.61
CA LYS A 6 9.21 19.57 3.94
C LYS A 6 9.19 18.55 5.07
N ASP A 7 8.10 17.82 5.22
CA ASP A 7 8.05 16.67 6.12
C ASP A 7 9.25 15.79 5.78
N ALA A 8 10.15 15.62 6.76
CA ALA A 8 11.39 14.90 6.55
C ALA A 8 11.06 13.48 6.06
N SER A 9 11.77 13.02 5.03
CA SER A 9 11.67 11.65 4.53
C SER A 9 11.86 10.66 5.67
N LEU A 10 11.10 9.57 5.67
CA LEU A 10 11.45 8.42 6.49
C LEU A 10 12.76 7.84 5.98
N SER A 11 13.68 7.57 6.90
CA SER A 11 14.81 6.68 6.62
C SER A 11 14.31 5.26 6.34
N TYR A 12 15.16 4.43 5.74
CA TYR A 12 14.81 3.02 5.49
C TYR A 12 14.48 2.26 6.78
N ALA A 13 15.24 2.49 7.86
CA ALA A 13 14.95 1.90 9.16
C ALA A 13 13.57 2.32 9.69
N GLN A 14 13.22 3.60 9.61
CA GLN A 14 11.89 4.08 10.01
C GLN A 14 10.76 3.51 9.15
N TYR A 15 11.02 3.27 7.86
CA TYR A 15 10.07 2.56 6.99
C TYR A 15 9.88 1.10 7.45
N ARG A 16 10.95 0.39 7.80
CA ARG A 16 10.87 -0.97 8.35
C ARG A 16 10.10 -1.02 9.64
N ASP A 17 10.40 -0.10 10.55
CA ASP A 17 9.73 0.00 11.84
C ASP A 17 8.24 0.35 11.65
N LEU A 18 7.90 1.27 10.73
CA LEU A 18 6.51 1.56 10.36
C LEU A 18 5.78 0.32 9.85
N PHE A 19 6.40 -0.46 8.95
CA PHE A 19 5.81 -1.68 8.42
C PHE A 19 5.58 -2.73 9.51
N MET A 20 6.59 -2.98 10.34
CA MET A 20 6.49 -3.92 11.47
C MET A 20 5.38 -3.50 12.43
N ASP A 21 5.37 -2.23 12.83
CA ASP A 21 4.35 -1.68 13.72
C ASP A 21 2.95 -1.78 13.10
N MET A 22 2.79 -1.49 11.80
CA MET A 22 1.50 -1.66 11.13
C MET A 22 1.08 -3.14 11.12
N SER A 23 1.98 -4.07 10.80
CA SER A 23 1.66 -5.50 10.73
C SER A 23 1.21 -6.07 12.08
N GLU A 24 1.76 -5.57 13.19
CA GLU A 24 1.46 -6.05 14.53
C GLU A 24 0.27 -5.33 15.20
N LYS A 25 0.16 -4.01 14.97
CA LYS A 25 -0.69 -3.14 15.79
C LYS A 25 -1.89 -2.58 15.03
N LEU A 26 -1.90 -2.60 13.69
CA LEU A 26 -3.04 -2.10 12.92
C LEU A 26 -4.20 -3.09 12.97
N GLN A 27 -5.23 -2.71 13.71
CA GLN A 27 -6.48 -3.47 13.84
C GLN A 27 -7.55 -2.93 12.89
N LEU A 28 -8.14 -3.80 12.07
CA LEU A 28 -9.05 -3.41 10.98
C LEU A 28 -10.34 -4.23 11.00
N ALA A 29 -11.10 -4.22 12.11
CA ALA A 29 -12.36 -4.96 12.17
C ALA A 29 -13.32 -4.57 11.01
N PRO A 30 -13.95 -5.54 10.31
CA PRO A 30 -14.01 -6.98 10.62
C PRO A 30 -12.94 -7.84 9.89
N PHE A 31 -11.92 -7.22 9.29
CA PHE A 31 -10.77 -7.93 8.72
C PHE A 31 -9.86 -8.46 9.83
N ASN A 32 -9.44 -9.72 9.68
CA ASN A 32 -8.50 -10.37 10.60
C ASN A 32 -7.16 -10.48 9.90
N PHE A 33 -6.07 -10.18 10.60
CA PHE A 33 -4.73 -10.37 10.08
C PHE A 33 -4.55 -11.83 9.63
N LEU A 34 -3.99 -12.01 8.43
CA LEU A 34 -3.69 -13.33 7.88
C LEU A 34 -2.18 -13.56 7.90
N GLU A 35 -1.43 -12.69 7.23
CA GLU A 35 0.03 -12.74 7.15
C GLU A 35 0.59 -11.40 6.67
N SER A 36 1.91 -11.25 6.75
CA SER A 36 2.62 -10.18 6.06
C SER A 36 3.89 -10.76 5.45
N THR A 37 4.52 -10.01 4.55
CA THR A 37 5.89 -10.32 4.11
C THR A 37 6.82 -10.25 5.32
N GLN A 38 7.56 -11.33 5.55
CA GLN A 38 8.44 -11.53 6.74
C GLN A 38 9.85 -12.01 6.34
N GLY A 39 10.09 -12.26 5.06
CA GLY A 39 11.37 -12.73 4.54
C GLY A 39 11.80 -11.96 3.31
N ASN A 40 13.06 -12.14 2.91
CA ASN A 40 13.64 -11.45 1.77
C ASN A 40 12.97 -11.93 0.47
N ASN A 41 12.24 -11.03 -0.18
CA ASN A 41 11.67 -11.13 -1.51
C ASN A 41 12.34 -10.13 -2.49
N ILE A 42 13.58 -10.42 -2.90
CA ILE A 42 14.32 -9.56 -3.85
C ILE A 42 13.74 -9.74 -5.26
N VAL A 43 13.07 -8.70 -5.77
CA VAL A 43 12.51 -8.69 -7.12
C VAL A 43 13.50 -8.07 -8.12
N ALA A 44 13.97 -8.88 -9.07
CA ALA A 44 14.71 -8.42 -10.24
C ALA A 44 13.77 -7.88 -11.31
N ILE A 45 14.18 -6.81 -11.99
CA ILE A 45 13.43 -6.21 -13.10
C ILE A 45 14.36 -5.90 -14.26
N GLU A 46 13.80 -5.88 -15.48
CA GLU A 46 14.50 -5.30 -16.61
C GLU A 46 14.77 -3.83 -16.36
N LYS A 47 16.01 -3.39 -16.61
CA LYS A 47 16.45 -2.04 -16.27
C LYS A 47 15.62 -0.96 -16.96
N ASP A 48 15.18 -1.23 -18.18
CA ASP A 48 14.36 -0.33 -18.98
C ASP A 48 12.95 -0.13 -18.40
N TRP A 49 12.41 -1.10 -17.64
CA TRP A 49 11.12 -0.95 -16.93
C TRP A 49 11.18 0.08 -15.81
N SER A 50 12.39 0.49 -15.40
CA SER A 50 12.64 1.56 -14.44
C SER A 50 13.20 2.82 -15.06
N PHE A 51 13.00 3.02 -16.37
CA PHE A 51 13.56 4.15 -17.12
C PHE A 51 15.10 4.23 -17.01
N GLY A 52 15.77 3.08 -16.89
CA GLY A 52 17.22 3.01 -16.74
C GLY A 52 17.75 3.16 -15.32
N ALA A 53 16.89 3.32 -14.30
CA ALA A 53 17.31 3.68 -12.95
C ALA A 53 17.88 2.52 -12.12
N ARG A 54 17.27 1.32 -12.19
CA ARG A 54 17.62 0.16 -11.36
C ARG A 54 17.27 -1.17 -12.04
N SER A 55 17.88 -2.26 -11.59
CA SER A 55 17.57 -3.63 -12.04
C SER A 55 17.04 -4.53 -10.92
N MET A 56 16.91 -3.99 -9.71
CA MET A 56 16.37 -4.65 -8.52
C MET A 56 15.44 -3.69 -7.80
N LEU A 57 14.34 -4.17 -7.22
CA LEU A 57 13.42 -3.38 -6.38
C LEU A 57 13.90 -3.25 -4.93
N THR A 58 15.15 -2.86 -4.79
CA THR A 58 15.82 -2.57 -3.52
C THR A 58 16.14 -1.08 -3.40
N ARG A 59 16.52 -0.64 -2.19
CA ARG A 59 16.77 0.78 -1.88
C ARG A 59 17.74 1.44 -2.86
N ASP A 60 18.84 0.74 -3.14
CA ASP A 60 19.92 1.24 -4.00
C ASP A 60 19.94 0.59 -5.39
N GLY A 61 18.91 -0.20 -5.73
CA GLY A 61 18.82 -0.89 -7.03
C GLY A 61 19.84 -2.01 -7.25
N LYS A 62 20.43 -2.51 -6.16
CA LYS A 62 21.47 -3.54 -6.10
C LYS A 62 20.94 -4.83 -5.45
N PRO A 63 21.61 -5.98 -5.60
CA PRO A 63 21.20 -7.23 -4.95
C PRO A 63 21.49 -7.18 -3.44
N THR A 64 20.59 -6.54 -2.68
CA THR A 64 20.62 -6.40 -1.22
C THR A 64 19.30 -6.89 -0.63
N ASP A 65 19.26 -7.14 0.67
CA ASP A 65 18.05 -7.44 1.45
C ASP A 65 17.22 -6.19 1.80
N GLU A 66 17.67 -5.01 1.38
CA GLU A 66 16.93 -3.75 1.56
C GLU A 66 15.81 -3.56 0.52
N GLU A 67 14.78 -4.39 0.59
CA GLU A 67 13.59 -4.33 -0.28
C GLU A 67 12.75 -3.08 -0.07
N THR A 68 12.16 -2.59 -1.16
CA THR A 68 11.37 -1.35 -1.15
C THR A 68 9.87 -1.58 -1.14
N GLN A 69 9.42 -2.82 -0.98
CA GLN A 69 8.01 -3.18 -1.08
C GLN A 69 7.68 -4.26 -0.06
N GLU A 70 6.66 -4.01 0.74
CA GLU A 70 6.21 -4.90 1.79
C GLU A 70 4.68 -4.96 1.79
N ARG A 71 4.11 -6.10 2.16
CA ARG A 71 2.66 -6.34 2.10
C ARG A 71 2.14 -6.90 3.41
N ILE A 72 0.99 -6.38 3.83
CA ILE A 72 0.16 -6.92 4.91
C ILE A 72 -1.15 -7.45 4.31
N ILE A 73 -1.53 -8.67 4.68
CA ILE A 73 -2.72 -9.35 4.18
C ILE A 73 -3.69 -9.57 5.35
N TYR A 74 -4.94 -9.16 5.13
CA TYR A 74 -6.04 -9.45 6.03
C TYR A 74 -7.17 -10.17 5.29
N LYS A 75 -8.01 -10.86 6.05
CA LYS A 75 -9.14 -11.62 5.54
C LYS A 75 -10.39 -11.45 6.41
N LYS A 76 -11.54 -11.23 5.76
CA LYS A 76 -12.87 -11.31 6.38
C LYS A 76 -13.42 -12.74 6.37
N LYS A 77 -14.45 -12.99 7.18
CA LYS A 77 -15.16 -14.28 7.25
C LYS A 77 -15.83 -14.69 5.94
N ASP A 78 -16.19 -13.74 5.09
CA ASP A 78 -16.84 -13.97 3.79
C ASP A 78 -15.85 -14.23 2.63
N ASP A 79 -14.59 -14.50 2.97
CA ASP A 79 -13.45 -14.65 2.05
C ASP A 79 -12.99 -13.36 1.34
N THR A 80 -13.47 -12.18 1.73
CA THR A 80 -12.92 -10.92 1.23
C THR A 80 -11.49 -10.72 1.75
N LEU A 81 -10.55 -10.46 0.84
CA LEU A 81 -9.15 -10.14 1.14
C LEU A 81 -8.93 -8.63 1.12
N LEU A 82 -8.08 -8.17 2.03
CA LEU A 82 -7.56 -6.82 2.08
C LEU A 82 -6.04 -6.90 2.05
N LEU A 83 -5.43 -6.20 1.09
CA LEU A 83 -3.98 -6.10 0.94
C LEU A 83 -3.58 -4.65 1.20
N ILE A 84 -2.56 -4.45 2.01
CA ILE A 84 -1.95 -3.14 2.25
C ILE A 84 -0.47 -3.26 1.86
N ASP A 85 -0.10 -2.62 0.77
CA ASP A 85 1.27 -2.56 0.27
C ASP A 85 1.91 -1.25 0.73
N LEU A 86 3.09 -1.32 1.34
CA LEU A 86 3.92 -0.17 1.68
C LEU A 86 5.15 -0.15 0.75
N ILE A 87 5.26 0.90 -0.06
CA ILE A 87 6.30 1.03 -1.08
C ILE A 87 7.20 2.21 -0.71
N TYR A 88 8.46 1.91 -0.38
CA TYR A 88 9.48 2.90 -0.02
C TYR A 88 10.07 3.57 -1.26
N LEU A 89 10.11 4.89 -1.24
CA LEU A 89 10.71 5.71 -2.27
C LEU A 89 11.98 6.39 -1.78
N LYS A 90 12.88 6.66 -2.72
CA LYS A 90 14.08 7.46 -2.46
C LYS A 90 13.73 8.90 -2.12
N ASP A 91 12.73 9.45 -2.81
CA ASP A 91 12.34 10.85 -2.74
C ASP A 91 10.99 11.01 -2.02
N THR A 92 10.84 12.11 -1.28
CA THR A 92 9.59 12.45 -0.58
C THR A 92 8.50 12.88 -1.54
N LEU A 93 7.29 12.38 -1.30
CA LEU A 93 6.03 12.85 -1.87
C LEU A 93 5.24 13.63 -0.82
N SER A 94 4.22 14.37 -1.24
CA SER A 94 3.25 14.99 -0.34
C SER A 94 2.45 13.93 0.42
N ASN A 95 1.93 14.27 1.60
CA ASN A 95 0.95 13.43 2.28
C ASN A 95 -0.42 13.63 1.59
N ASP A 96 -0.90 12.66 0.81
CA ASP A 96 -2.08 12.86 -0.02
C ASP A 96 -2.79 11.54 -0.37
N LEU A 97 -4.07 11.61 -0.75
CA LEU A 97 -4.76 10.50 -1.43
C LEU A 97 -4.60 10.70 -2.94
N VAL A 98 -3.66 9.97 -3.53
CA VAL A 98 -3.23 10.21 -4.92
C VAL A 98 -4.03 9.42 -5.96
N PHE A 99 -4.76 8.38 -5.54
CA PHE A 99 -5.52 7.54 -6.46
C PHE A 99 -6.74 6.89 -5.81
N TRP A 100 -7.89 6.97 -6.50
CA TRP A 100 -9.08 6.14 -6.32
C TRP A 100 -9.72 5.96 -7.70
N PRO A 101 -9.93 4.72 -8.19
CA PRO A 101 -10.49 4.49 -9.51
C PRO A 101 -11.93 5.02 -9.61
N THR A 102 -12.28 5.51 -10.81
CA THR A 102 -13.68 5.77 -11.15
C THR A 102 -14.41 4.46 -11.44
N HIS A 103 -15.61 4.31 -10.88
CA HIS A 103 -16.49 3.17 -11.17
C HIS A 103 -17.57 3.52 -12.21
N GLU A 104 -17.46 4.65 -12.91
CA GLU A 104 -18.52 5.17 -13.79
C GLU A 104 -18.59 4.50 -15.17
N THR A 105 -17.55 3.78 -15.57
CA THR A 105 -17.48 3.18 -16.92
C THR A 105 -18.44 1.99 -17.06
N GLU A 106 -18.89 1.73 -18.29
CA GLU A 106 -19.72 0.57 -18.60
C GLU A 106 -19.03 -0.77 -18.30
N ALA A 107 -17.69 -0.82 -18.38
CA ALA A 107 -16.93 -2.01 -18.01
C ALA A 107 -17.08 -2.31 -16.51
N TYR A 108 -16.96 -1.31 -15.63
CA TYR A 108 -17.19 -1.50 -14.19
C TYR A 108 -18.61 -1.97 -13.86
N LYS A 109 -19.60 -1.61 -14.68
CA LYS A 109 -21.00 -2.04 -14.50
C LYS A 109 -21.28 -3.46 -14.99
N LYS A 110 -20.49 -3.99 -15.93
CA LYS A 110 -20.75 -5.28 -16.58
C LYS A 110 -19.77 -6.38 -16.16
N GLU A 111 -18.53 -6.03 -15.91
CA GLU A 111 -17.47 -6.99 -15.62
C GLU A 111 -17.43 -7.35 -14.13
N ALA A 112 -17.81 -8.58 -13.80
CA ALA A 112 -17.85 -9.07 -12.43
C ALA A 112 -16.50 -8.93 -11.70
N VAL A 113 -15.39 -9.12 -12.43
CA VAL A 113 -14.04 -8.97 -11.87
C VAL A 113 -13.78 -7.55 -11.38
N LEU A 114 -14.23 -6.53 -12.12
CA LEU A 114 -14.08 -5.12 -11.73
C LEU A 114 -15.00 -4.73 -10.58
N GLN A 115 -16.10 -5.45 -10.39
CA GLN A 115 -16.99 -5.26 -9.24
C GLN A 115 -16.43 -5.92 -7.99
N SER A 116 -15.73 -7.05 -8.15
CA SER A 116 -15.13 -7.81 -7.07
C SER A 116 -13.86 -7.18 -6.49
N PHE A 117 -13.40 -6.06 -7.06
CA PHE A 117 -12.12 -5.45 -6.77
C PHE A 117 -12.29 -3.94 -6.55
N ASP A 118 -11.61 -3.39 -5.55
CA ASP A 118 -11.42 -1.95 -5.42
C ASP A 118 -10.00 -1.67 -4.92
N GLU A 119 -9.46 -0.49 -5.23
CA GLU A 119 -8.14 -0.10 -4.77
C GLU A 119 -8.07 1.40 -4.48
N ALA A 120 -7.16 1.80 -3.61
CA ALA A 120 -6.85 3.20 -3.38
C ALA A 120 -5.36 3.34 -3.11
N MET A 121 -4.78 4.48 -3.46
CA MET A 121 -3.38 4.78 -3.12
C MET A 121 -3.29 6.12 -2.44
N LEU A 122 -2.53 6.15 -1.36
CA LEU A 122 -2.14 7.37 -0.66
C LEU A 122 -0.62 7.43 -0.54
N THR A 123 -0.11 8.62 -0.32
CA THR A 123 1.30 8.89 -0.06
C THR A 123 1.45 9.45 1.34
N TYR A 124 2.52 9.05 2.02
CA TYR A 124 2.93 9.57 3.30
C TYR A 124 4.45 9.71 3.30
N LYS A 125 4.95 10.96 3.28
CA LYS A 125 6.36 11.27 3.08
C LYS A 125 6.88 10.55 1.82
N ASN A 126 7.92 9.73 1.93
CA ASN A 126 8.47 8.92 0.85
C ASN A 126 7.93 7.47 0.84
N VAL A 127 6.70 7.24 1.30
CA VAL A 127 6.03 5.93 1.24
C VAL A 127 4.73 6.04 0.47
N ILE A 128 4.55 5.21 -0.54
CA ILE A 128 3.22 4.97 -1.13
C ILE A 128 2.56 3.84 -0.35
N VAL A 129 1.31 4.03 0.05
CA VAL A 129 0.46 2.97 0.57
C VAL A 129 -0.62 2.66 -0.45
N LYS A 130 -0.57 1.45 -1.00
CA LYS A 130 -1.61 0.92 -1.87
C LYS A 130 -2.50 -0.02 -1.07
N ILE A 131 -3.79 0.22 -1.11
CA ILE A 131 -4.81 -0.56 -0.43
C ILE A 131 -5.64 -1.25 -1.50
N THR A 132 -5.78 -2.57 -1.41
CA THR A 132 -6.51 -3.38 -2.37
C THR A 132 -7.54 -4.23 -1.65
N LEU A 133 -8.80 -4.19 -2.11
CA LEU A 133 -9.88 -5.05 -1.65
C LEU A 133 -10.26 -6.02 -2.76
N ILE A 134 -10.37 -7.29 -2.40
CA ILE A 134 -10.75 -8.37 -3.33
C ILE A 134 -11.84 -9.20 -2.65
N SER A 135 -13.07 -9.13 -3.15
CA SER A 135 -14.19 -9.95 -2.69
C SER A 135 -14.43 -11.12 -3.64
N LYS A 136 -14.74 -12.30 -3.12
CA LYS A 136 -14.99 -13.48 -3.98
C LYS A 136 -16.42 -13.56 -4.50
N ARG A 137 -17.38 -13.00 -3.78
CA ARG A 137 -18.82 -13.27 -3.99
C ARG A 137 -19.67 -12.02 -4.11
N GLN A 138 -19.15 -10.87 -3.72
CA GLN A 138 -19.90 -9.63 -3.63
C GLN A 138 -19.09 -8.51 -4.28
N LYS A 139 -19.76 -7.38 -4.53
CA LYS A 139 -19.07 -6.16 -4.91
C LYS A 139 -18.15 -5.75 -3.74
N ALA A 140 -16.94 -5.28 -4.04
CA ALA A 140 -16.10 -4.66 -3.03
C ALA A 140 -16.86 -3.49 -2.38
N ASP A 141 -16.90 -3.46 -1.06
CA ASP A 141 -17.69 -2.49 -0.30
C ASP A 141 -16.91 -1.18 -0.14
N LEU A 142 -17.48 -0.09 -0.65
CA LEU A 142 -16.94 1.25 -0.51
C LEU A 142 -16.76 1.65 0.96
N HIS A 143 -17.68 1.22 1.84
CA HIS A 143 -17.60 1.52 3.26
C HIS A 143 -16.38 0.85 3.91
N ASP A 144 -16.06 -0.37 3.48
CA ASP A 144 -14.85 -1.06 3.92
C ASP A 144 -13.61 -0.28 3.53
N MET A 145 -13.51 0.15 2.26
CA MET A 145 -12.37 0.92 1.77
C MET A 145 -12.19 2.22 2.57
N GLN A 146 -13.27 2.96 2.80
CA GLN A 146 -13.24 4.21 3.58
C GLN A 146 -12.80 3.98 5.03
N SER A 147 -13.30 2.92 5.67
CA SER A 147 -12.93 2.54 7.05
C SER A 147 -11.45 2.18 7.15
N VAL A 148 -10.93 1.40 6.18
CA VAL A 148 -9.52 1.02 6.11
C VAL A 148 -8.65 2.25 5.88
N LEU A 149 -8.98 3.11 4.90
CA LEU A 149 -8.25 4.35 4.62
C LEU A 149 -8.15 5.25 5.87
N LYS A 150 -9.26 5.42 6.59
CA LYS A 150 -9.27 6.18 7.85
C LYS A 150 -8.33 5.58 8.89
N SER A 151 -8.35 4.26 9.03
CA SER A 151 -7.54 3.54 10.02
C SER A 151 -6.04 3.62 9.68
N VAL A 152 -5.69 3.38 8.42
CA VAL A 152 -4.32 3.49 7.90
C VAL A 152 -3.78 4.90 8.06
N THR A 153 -4.50 5.92 7.58
CA THR A 153 -4.06 7.32 7.70
C THR A 153 -3.93 7.78 9.15
N THR A 154 -4.82 7.33 10.03
CA THR A 154 -4.74 7.61 11.48
C THR A 154 -3.52 6.94 12.11
N PHE A 155 -3.19 5.72 11.69
CA PHE A 155 -2.00 5.02 12.15
C PHE A 155 -0.73 5.74 11.73
N MET A 156 -0.60 6.05 10.44
CA MET A 156 0.60 6.69 9.89
C MET A 156 0.85 8.10 10.45
N LYS A 157 -0.21 8.87 10.73
CA LYS A 157 -0.06 10.21 11.35
C LYS A 157 0.53 10.20 12.76
N LYS A 158 0.54 9.05 13.43
CA LYS A 158 1.16 8.90 14.75
C LYS A 158 2.67 8.59 14.65
N TYR A 159 3.20 8.42 13.44
CA TYR A 159 4.54 7.93 13.14
C TYR A 159 5.39 8.98 12.39
#